data_AF-A0A2E2Z799-F1
#
_entry.id   AF-A0A2E2Z799-F1
#
_cell.length_a   1.000
_cell.length_b   1.000
_cell.length_c   1.000
_cell.angle_alpha   90.00
_cell.angle_beta   90.00
_cell.angle_gamma   90.00
#
_symmetry.space_group_name_H-M   'P 1'
#
loop_
_entity.id
_entity.type
_entity.pdbx_description
1 polymer ?
#
loop_
_entity_poly.entity_id
_entity_poly.type
_entity_poly.pdbx_seq_one_letter_code
_entity_poly.pdbx_strand_id
1 'polypeptide(L)'
;MATATTSKTVNYTDEQVAKATTMYQELGNEGLDQIADEIGKSVRSVRSKLVREGVYIATPKKTAAKQEGPSKKEILRDIEAIGFDVAGFEGATKSALTRLLGVVAQ
;
A
#
# COMPACT_ATOMS: atom_id res chain seq x y z
N MET A 1 40.15 -21.68 -30.95
CA MET A 1 38.95 -21.84 -30.10
C MET A 1 38.02 -20.67 -30.39
N ALA A 2 36.82 -20.92 -30.92
CA ALA A 2 35.86 -19.87 -31.25
C ALA A 2 35.01 -19.54 -30.02
N THR A 3 35.08 -18.30 -29.55
CA THR A 3 34.26 -17.79 -28.44
C THR A 3 32.87 -17.41 -28.97
N ALA A 4 31.85 -18.15 -28.55
CA ALA A 4 30.45 -17.84 -28.83
C ALA A 4 30.00 -16.62 -28.00
N THR A 5 29.68 -15.53 -28.69
CA THR A 5 29.06 -14.34 -28.11
C THR A 5 27.56 -14.59 -27.94
N THR A 6 27.12 -14.84 -26.71
CA THR A 6 25.69 -14.94 -26.37
C THR A 6 25.05 -13.56 -26.50
N SER A 7 24.29 -13.33 -27.57
CA SER A 7 23.50 -12.12 -27.75
C SER A 7 22.41 -12.07 -26.68
N LYS A 8 22.50 -11.08 -25.78
CA LYS A 8 21.46 -10.80 -24.79
C LYS A 8 20.18 -10.43 -25.54
N THR A 9 19.12 -11.21 -25.40
CA THR A 9 17.79 -10.82 -25.89
C THR A 9 17.35 -9.56 -25.15
N VAL A 10 17.23 -8.46 -25.88
CA VAL A 10 16.81 -7.16 -25.33
C VAL A 10 15.33 -7.24 -24.98
N ASN A 11 15.00 -7.18 -23.69
CA ASN A 11 13.61 -7.28 -23.22
C ASN A 11 12.82 -5.97 -23.43
N TYR A 12 13.50 -4.83 -23.53
CA TYR A 12 12.92 -3.50 -23.76
C TYR A 12 13.72 -2.78 -24.84
N THR A 13 13.05 -2.36 -25.91
CA THR A 13 13.68 -1.45 -26.88
C THR A 13 13.80 -0.05 -26.28
N ASP A 14 14.72 0.76 -26.78
CA ASP A 14 14.91 2.14 -26.31
C ASP A 14 13.63 2.97 -26.50
N GLU A 15 12.91 2.73 -27.60
CA GLU A 15 11.60 3.33 -27.87
C GLU A 15 10.55 2.96 -26.82
N GLN A 16 10.51 1.70 -26.37
CA GLN A 16 9.60 1.26 -25.29
C GLN A 16 9.93 1.93 -23.97
N VAL A 17 11.22 2.15 -23.67
CA VAL A 17 11.66 2.83 -22.45
C VAL A 17 11.31 4.31 -22.49
N ALA A 18 11.58 4.99 -23.61
CA ALA A 18 11.23 6.38 -23.81
C ALA A 18 9.71 6.59 -23.67
N LYS A 19 8.91 5.76 -24.36
CA LYS A 19 7.46 5.83 -24.31
C LYS A 19 6.91 5.59 -22.90
N ALA A 20 7.39 4.56 -22.21
CA ALA A 20 6.98 4.28 -20.84
C ALA A 20 7.32 5.42 -19.87
N THR A 21 8.47 6.08 -20.08
CA THR A 21 8.91 7.19 -19.23
C THR A 21 8.07 8.44 -19.47
N THR A 22 7.80 8.79 -20.72
CA THR A 22 6.93 9.93 -21.08
C THR A 22 5.51 9.73 -20.55
N MET A 23 4.90 8.56 -20.80
CA MET A 23 3.55 8.27 -20.29
C MET A 23 3.50 8.26 -18.76
N TYR A 24 4.56 7.79 -18.09
CA TYR A 24 4.60 7.81 -16.62
C TYR A 24 4.67 9.24 -16.05
N GLN A 25 5.34 10.16 -16.74
CA GLN A 25 5.36 11.57 -16.33
C GLN A 25 3.97 12.22 -16.41
N GLU A 26 3.13 11.79 -17.34
CA GLU A 26 1.76 12.30 -17.52
C GLU A 26 0.75 11.62 -16.58
N LEU A 27 0.83 10.30 -16.46
CA LEU A 27 -0.19 9.50 -15.77
C LEU A 27 0.16 9.13 -14.32
N GLY A 28 1.45 9.16 -13.97
CA GLY A 28 1.95 8.69 -12.68
C GLY A 28 1.63 7.23 -12.40
N ASN A 29 1.46 6.88 -11.12
CA ASN A 29 1.23 5.50 -10.69
C ASN A 29 -0.13 4.94 -11.10
N GLU A 30 -1.12 5.80 -11.35
CA GLU A 30 -2.48 5.38 -11.71
C GLU A 30 -2.55 4.88 -13.16
N GLY A 31 -1.66 5.35 -14.04
CA GLY A 31 -1.60 4.92 -15.44
C GLY A 31 -0.70 3.73 -15.73
N LEU A 32 -0.13 3.05 -14.73
CA LEU A 32 0.80 1.92 -14.99
C LEU A 32 0.16 0.80 -15.82
N ASP A 33 -1.14 0.59 -15.71
CA ASP A 33 -1.89 -0.39 -16.49
C ASP A 33 -1.96 0.03 -17.97
N GLN A 34 -2.23 1.31 -18.24
CA GLN A 34 -2.25 1.85 -19.60
C GLN A 34 -0.86 1.78 -20.26
N ILE A 35 0.19 2.11 -19.51
CA ILE A 35 1.58 2.02 -20.01
C ILE A 35 1.92 0.58 -20.37
N ALA A 36 1.49 -0.36 -19.53
CA ALA A 36 1.72 -1.79 -19.72
C ALA A 36 1.07 -2.31 -21.02
N ASP A 37 -0.20 -1.96 -21.24
CA ASP A 37 -0.94 -2.31 -22.45
C ASP A 37 -0.28 -1.72 -23.70
N GLU A 38 0.12 -0.45 -23.62
CA GLU A 38 0.67 0.31 -24.75
C GLU A 38 2.05 -0.19 -25.23
N ILE A 39 2.88 -0.72 -24.32
CA ILE A 39 4.20 -1.27 -24.67
C ILE A 39 4.22 -2.81 -24.72
N GLY A 40 3.07 -3.47 -24.51
CA GLY A 40 2.93 -4.92 -24.54
C GLY A 40 3.71 -5.63 -23.43
N LYS A 41 3.71 -5.08 -22.22
CA LYS A 41 4.42 -5.64 -21.04
C LYS A 41 3.47 -5.75 -19.86
N SER A 42 3.85 -6.50 -18.83
CA SER A 42 3.09 -6.50 -17.58
C SER A 42 3.39 -5.26 -16.76
N VAL A 43 2.39 -4.80 -15.99
CA VAL A 43 2.50 -3.72 -15.00
C VAL A 43 3.71 -3.90 -14.07
N ARG A 44 3.96 -5.15 -13.64
CA ARG A 44 5.12 -5.51 -12.81
C ARG A 44 6.44 -5.23 -13.52
N SER A 45 6.53 -5.56 -14.81
CA SER A 45 7.72 -5.34 -15.63
C SER A 45 7.95 -3.85 -15.88
N VAL A 46 6.89 -3.11 -16.23
CA VAL A 46 6.94 -1.64 -16.40
C VAL A 46 7.46 -0.98 -15.14
N ARG A 47 6.87 -1.30 -13.98
CA ARG A 47 7.30 -0.77 -12.69
C ARG A 47 8.76 -1.08 -12.39
N SER A 48 9.18 -2.35 -12.57
CA SER A 48 10.57 -2.72 -12.37
C SER A 48 11.51 -1.98 -13.31
N LYS A 49 11.06 -1.62 -14.52
CA LYS A 49 11.85 -0.85 -15.47
C LYS A 49 11.94 0.61 -15.05
N LEU A 50 10.83 1.26 -14.72
CA LEU A 50 10.81 2.65 -14.22
C LEU A 50 11.62 2.83 -12.92
N VAL A 51 11.65 1.81 -12.05
CA VAL A 51 12.52 1.81 -10.86
C VAL A 51 14.01 1.79 -11.25
N ARG A 52 14.40 1.00 -12.25
CA ARG A 52 15.79 0.94 -12.74
C ARG A 52 16.21 2.23 -13.45
N GLU A 53 15.27 2.88 -14.13
CA GLU A 53 15.48 4.22 -14.73
C GLU A 53 15.45 5.34 -13.68
N GLY A 54 15.11 5.04 -12.42
CA GLY A 54 15.09 6.01 -11.33
C GLY A 54 13.91 7.00 -11.35
N VAL A 55 12.93 6.80 -12.24
CA VAL A 55 11.80 7.73 -12.42
C VAL A 55 10.60 7.34 -11.56
N TYR A 56 10.48 6.07 -11.16
CA TYR A 56 9.34 5.60 -10.38
C TYR A 56 9.24 6.25 -9.00
N ILE A 57 8.09 6.86 -8.72
CA ILE A 57 7.73 7.45 -7.42
C ILE A 57 6.80 6.48 -6.70
N ALA A 58 7.17 5.98 -5.53
CA ALA A 58 6.31 5.06 -4.79
C ALA A 58 5.07 5.78 -4.23
N THR A 59 3.87 5.21 -4.44
CA THR A 59 2.64 5.73 -3.83
C THR A 59 2.80 5.74 -2.31
N PRO A 60 2.55 6.88 -1.62
CA PRO A 60 2.61 6.94 -0.18
C PRO A 60 1.61 5.93 0.41
N LYS A 61 2.07 5.14 1.38
CA LYS A 61 1.15 4.28 2.14
C LYS A 61 0.14 5.19 2.83
N LYS A 62 -1.15 4.90 2.66
CA LYS A 62 -2.19 5.53 3.50
C LYS A 62 -1.86 5.17 4.94
N THR A 63 -1.28 6.12 5.68
CA THR A 63 -1.23 6.03 7.13
C THR A 63 -2.68 6.01 7.59
N ALA A 64 -3.05 4.99 8.36
CA ALA A 64 -4.39 4.94 8.94
C ALA A 64 -4.62 6.29 9.64
N ALA A 65 -5.67 7.01 9.22
CA ALA A 65 -6.01 8.28 9.84
C ALA A 65 -6.04 8.08 11.35
N LYS A 66 -5.38 8.97 12.09
CA LYS A 66 -5.35 8.94 13.54
C LYS A 66 -6.82 9.00 13.98
N GLN A 67 -7.37 7.88 14.44
CA GLN A 67 -8.78 7.83 14.82
C GLN A 67 -8.95 8.76 16.01
N GLU A 68 -9.65 9.88 15.80
CA GLU A 68 -10.05 10.76 16.89
C GLU A 68 -10.89 9.98 17.91
N GLY A 69 -10.71 10.29 19.19
CA GLY A 69 -11.39 9.64 20.31
C GLY A 69 -10.56 8.60 21.07
N PRO A 70 -11.05 8.20 22.25
CA PRO A 70 -10.28 7.45 23.26
C PRO A 70 -9.76 6.14 22.69
N SER A 71 -8.51 5.80 22.94
CA SER A 71 -7.90 4.52 22.61
C SER A 71 -8.66 3.36 23.24
N LYS A 72 -8.48 2.15 22.71
CA LYS A 72 -9.07 0.94 23.32
C LYS A 72 -8.69 0.78 24.79
N LYS A 73 -7.47 1.16 25.15
CA LYS A 73 -6.97 1.08 26.53
C LYS A 73 -7.69 2.06 27.45
N GLU A 74 -7.99 3.25 26.96
CA GLU A 74 -8.77 4.24 27.71
C GLU A 74 -10.20 3.73 27.91
N ILE A 75 -10.85 3.20 26.87
CA ILE A 75 -12.21 2.65 26.99
C ILE A 75 -12.25 1.47 27.98
N LEU A 76 -11.27 0.56 27.96
CA LEU A 76 -11.21 -0.55 28.93
C LEU A 76 -11.03 -0.04 30.38
N ARG A 77 -10.20 0.98 30.59
CA ARG A 77 -10.02 1.60 31.91
C ARG A 77 -11.30 2.26 32.40
N ASP A 78 -12.02 2.94 31.50
CA ASP A 78 -13.28 3.60 31.85
C ASP A 78 -14.34 2.56 32.26
N ILE A 79 -14.40 1.42 31.57
CA ILE A 79 -15.29 0.30 31.93
C ILE A 79 -14.90 -0.30 33.28
N GLU A 80 -13.60 -0.53 33.52
CA GLU A 80 -13.08 -1.09 34.77
C GLU A 80 -13.32 -0.15 35.96
N ALA A 81 -13.24 1.17 35.75
CA ALA A 81 -13.53 2.18 36.77
C ALA A 81 -14.99 2.17 37.24
N ILE A 82 -15.92 1.66 36.43
CA ILE A 82 -17.33 1.47 36.79
C ILE A 82 -17.55 0.17 37.58
N GLY A 83 -16.50 -0.66 37.72
CA GLY A 83 -16.54 -1.93 38.47
C GLY A 83 -16.88 -3.15 37.61
N PHE A 84 -16.78 -3.02 36.28
CA PHE A 84 -16.96 -4.15 35.36
C PHE A 84 -15.61 -4.79 35.03
N ASP A 85 -15.50 -6.11 35.20
CA ASP A 85 -14.27 -6.85 34.87
C ASP A 85 -14.06 -6.90 33.34
N VAL A 86 -12.92 -6.37 32.90
CA VAL A 86 -12.55 -6.26 31.49
C VAL A 86 -11.61 -7.38 31.01
N ALA A 87 -11.28 -8.35 31.87
CA ALA A 87 -10.47 -9.49 31.48
C ALA A 87 -11.09 -10.26 30.29
N GLY A 88 -10.31 -10.45 29.23
CA GLY A 88 -10.75 -11.14 28.01
C GLY A 88 -11.36 -10.23 26.93
N PHE A 89 -11.51 -8.93 27.19
CA PHE A 89 -12.02 -7.96 26.21
C PHE A 89 -10.92 -7.28 25.38
N GLU A 90 -9.64 -7.65 25.53
CA GLU A 90 -8.51 -7.02 24.82
C GLU A 90 -8.56 -7.25 23.30
N GLY A 91 -9.17 -8.38 22.89
CA GLY A 91 -9.41 -8.72 21.48
C GLY A 91 -10.57 -7.97 20.85
N ALA A 92 -11.41 -7.28 21.64
CA ALA A 92 -12.60 -6.63 21.13
C ALA A 92 -12.26 -5.42 20.23
N THR A 93 -13.18 -5.11 19.31
CA THR A 93 -13.06 -3.91 18.48
C THR A 93 -13.35 -2.65 19.31
N LYS A 94 -12.78 -1.51 18.90
CA LYS A 94 -13.03 -0.20 19.55
C LYS A 94 -14.53 0.07 19.67
N SER A 95 -15.28 -0.17 18.59
CA SER A 95 -16.74 0.00 18.54
C SER A 95 -17.50 -0.89 19.53
N ALA A 96 -17.04 -2.13 19.73
CA ALA A 96 -17.67 -3.04 20.67
C ALA A 96 -17.46 -2.56 22.12
N LEU A 97 -16.26 -2.11 22.44
CA LEU A 97 -15.94 -1.55 23.76
C LEU A 97 -16.71 -0.25 24.03
N THR A 98 -16.83 0.64 23.05
CA THR A 98 -17.64 1.86 23.19
C THR A 98 -19.12 1.55 23.46
N ARG A 99 -19.68 0.55 22.75
CA ARG A 99 -21.06 0.09 23.03
C ARG A 99 -21.18 -0.50 24.43
N LEU A 100 -20.21 -1.33 24.84
CA LEU A 100 -20.20 -1.94 26.17
C LEU A 100 -20.17 -0.86 27.27
N LEU A 101 -19.26 0.12 27.15
CA LEU A 101 -19.20 1.26 28.07
C LEU A 101 -20.54 1.99 28.18
N GLY A 102 -21.24 2.22 27.06
CA GLY A 102 -22.55 2.87 27.07
C GLY A 102 -23.68 2.05 27.73
N VAL A 103 -23.54 0.72 27.80
CA VAL A 103 -24.49 -0.16 28.50
C VAL A 103 -24.16 -0.24 30.00
N VAL A 104 -22.87 -0.32 30.33
CA VAL A 104 -22.39 -0.50 31.71
C VAL A 104 -22.45 0.80 32.53
N ALA A 105 -22.37 1.96 31.88
CA ALA A 105 -22.41 3.27 32.53
C ALA A 105 -23.84 3.77 32.87
N GLN A 106 -24.87 2.93 32.71
CA GLN A 106 -26.28 3.27 33.00
C GLN A 106 -26.65 2.98 34.46
#